data_AF-A0A655QNK1-F1
#
_entry.id   AF-A0A655QNK1-F1
#
_cell.length_a   1.000
_cell.length_b   1.000
_cell.length_c   1.000
_cell.angle_alpha   90.00
_cell.angle_beta   90.00
_cell.angle_gamma   90.00
#
_symmetry.space_group_name_H-M   'P 1'
#
loop_
_entity.id
_entity.type
_entity.pdbx_description
1 polymer ?
#
loop_
_entity_poly.entity_id
_entity_poly.type
_entity_poly.pdbx_seq_one_letter_code
_entity_poly.pdbx_strand_id
1 'polypeptide(L)'
;MKETEAVLERLANRDSGALVVKLPREPGKRESRYHHLFCGEVDMAAFATSSDNEANASSQYAELEQEVAALREEVAELRALIERHLG
;
A
#
# COMPACT_ATOMS: atom_id res chain seq x y z
N MET A 1 -14.23 17.10 15.27
CA MET A 1 -13.26 16.05 15.65
C MET A 1 -13.93 14.78 16.14
N LYS A 2 -14.76 14.82 17.20
CA LYS A 2 -15.46 13.62 17.72
C LYS A 2 -16.30 12.88 16.68
N GLU A 3 -16.99 13.60 15.80
CA GLU A 3 -17.79 13.00 14.73
C GLU A 3 -16.92 12.24 13.72
N THR A 4 -15.81 12.83 13.29
CA THR A 4 -14.85 12.21 12.37
C THR A 4 -14.29 10.92 12.95
N GLU A 5 -13.90 10.94 14.22
CA GLU A 5 -13.39 9.74 14.90
C GLU A 5 -14.46 8.65 15.02
N ALA A 6 -15.70 9.03 15.34
CA ALA A 6 -16.82 8.09 15.38
C ALA A 6 -17.14 7.48 14.00
N VAL A 7 -17.01 8.25 12.90
CA VAL A 7 -17.16 7.72 11.54
C VAL A 7 -16.04 6.72 11.24
N LEU A 8 -14.78 7.06 11.55
CA LEU A 8 -13.63 6.20 11.31
C LEU A 8 -13.71 4.89 12.12
N GLU A 9 -14.19 4.96 13.36
CA GLU A 9 -14.40 3.78 14.20
C GLU A 9 -15.51 2.87 13.65
N ARG A 10 -16.60 3.45 13.12
CA ARG A 10 -17.63 2.66 12.41
C ARG A 10 -17.09 2.01 11.14
N LEU A 11 -16.22 2.69 10.40
CA LEU A 11 -15.60 2.15 9.18
C LEU A 11 -14.58 1.03 9.49
N ALA A 12 -13.90 1.11 10.63
CA ALA A 12 -12.99 0.07 11.10
C ALA A 12 -13.73 -1.17 11.60
N ASN A 13 -14.88 -0.98 12.27
CA ASN A 13 -15.67 -2.06 12.88
C ASN A 13 -16.88 -2.50 12.04
N ARG A 14 -16.86 -2.26 10.74
CA ARG A 14 -17.99 -2.55 9.84
C ARG A 14 -18.13 -4.06 9.62
N ASP A 15 -19.34 -4.61 9.80
CA ASP A 15 -19.63 -6.05 9.70
C ASP A 15 -19.28 -6.67 8.33
N SER A 16 -19.42 -5.90 7.25
CA SER A 16 -19.10 -6.38 5.90
C SER A 16 -17.61 -6.27 5.54
N GLY A 17 -16.73 -6.10 6.54
CA GLY A 17 -15.30 -5.89 6.38
C GLY A 17 -14.86 -4.46 6.69
N ALA A 18 -13.74 -4.37 7.40
CA ALA A 18 -13.09 -3.11 7.76
C ALA A 18 -12.64 -2.37 6.48
N LEU A 19 -12.89 -1.05 6.43
CA LEU A 19 -12.41 -0.20 5.33
C LEU A 19 -11.20 0.65 5.71
N VAL A 20 -10.99 0.84 7.01
CA VAL A 20 -9.84 1.56 7.57
C VAL A 20 -9.30 0.82 8.78
N VAL A 21 -8.03 1.02 9.10
CA VAL A 21 -7.38 0.53 10.31
C VAL A 21 -6.80 1.70 11.10
N LYS A 22 -6.95 1.68 12.44
CA LYS A 22 -6.34 2.66 13.33
C LYS A 22 -4.87 2.30 13.53
N LEU A 23 -3.97 3.19 13.18
CA LEU A 23 -2.54 2.97 13.31
C LEU A 23 -2.08 3.22 14.76
N PRO A 24 -0.94 2.62 15.17
CA PRO A 24 -0.26 2.97 16.42
C PRO A 24 -0.05 4.48 16.52
N ARG A 25 -0.26 5.02 17.71
CA ARG A 25 -0.12 6.46 17.95
C ARG A 25 1.37 6.82 18.00
N GLU A 26 1.75 7.83 17.22
CA GLU A 26 3.12 8.35 17.21
C GLU A 26 3.50 9.02 18.54
N PRO A 27 4.77 8.90 18.97
CA PRO A 27 5.30 9.65 20.10
C PRO A 27 5.02 11.15 19.98
N GLY A 28 4.44 11.76 21.01
CA GLY A 28 4.17 13.21 21.05
C GLY A 28 2.94 13.69 20.27
N LYS A 29 2.30 12.84 19.44
CA LYS A 29 1.01 13.20 18.80
C LYS A 29 -0.14 12.99 19.77
N ARG A 30 -1.21 13.78 19.63
CA ARG A 30 -2.42 13.69 20.47
C ARG A 30 -3.43 12.63 19.98
N GLU A 31 -3.38 12.31 18.70
CA GLU A 31 -4.34 11.45 18.01
C GLU A 31 -3.62 10.38 17.19
N SER A 32 -4.32 9.27 16.94
CA SER A 32 -3.87 8.23 16.01
C SER A 32 -4.23 8.58 14.56
N ARG A 33 -3.40 8.13 13.63
CA ARG A 33 -3.73 8.12 12.19
C ARG A 33 -4.59 6.90 11.84
N TYR A 34 -5.28 6.96 10.71
CA TYR A 34 -6.00 5.83 10.11
C TYR A 34 -5.48 5.59 8.69
N HIS A 35 -5.44 4.34 8.26
CA HIS A 35 -5.08 3.94 6.90
C HIS A 35 -6.23 3.18 6.23
N HIS A 36 -6.45 3.38 4.93
CA HIS A 36 -7.49 2.63 4.20
C HIS A 36 -7.04 1.22 3.83
N LEU A 37 -7.99 0.31 3.62
CA LEU A 37 -7.75 -1.10 3.26
C LEU A 37 -8.08 -1.44 1.79
N PHE A 38 -8.35 -0.43 0.96
CA PHE A 38 -8.67 -0.62 -0.47
C PHE A 38 -7.51 -1.15 -1.33
N CYS A 39 -6.27 -1.08 -0.83
CA CYS A 39 -5.06 -1.52 -1.56
C CYS A 39 -4.38 -2.73 -0.90
N GLY A 40 -5.14 -3.52 -0.13
CA GLY A 40 -4.62 -4.69 0.58
C GLY A 40 -4.38 -4.44 2.07
N GLU A 41 -3.75 -5.43 2.70
CA GLU A 41 -3.43 -5.40 4.13
C GLU A 41 -2.35 -4.36 4.44
N VAL A 42 -2.47 -3.74 5.61
CA VAL A 42 -1.53 -2.73 6.07
C VAL A 42 -0.55 -3.39 7.03
N ASP A 43 0.74 -3.35 6.69
CA ASP A 43 1.80 -3.77 7.62
C ASP A 43 1.94 -2.73 8.75
N MET A 44 1.34 -3.02 9.90
CA MET A 44 1.37 -2.13 11.06
C MET A 44 2.79 -1.93 11.62
N ALA A 45 3.72 -2.87 11.40
CA ALA A 45 5.09 -2.75 11.89
C ALA A 45 5.85 -1.63 11.16
N ALA A 46 5.60 -1.44 9.86
CA ALA A 46 6.18 -0.37 9.07
C ALA A 46 5.79 1.04 9.58
N PHE A 47 4.62 1.18 10.21
CA PHE A 47 4.13 2.48 10.70
C PHE A 47 4.57 2.83 12.12
N ALA A 48 5.15 1.89 12.90
CA ALA A 48 5.59 2.16 14.26
C ALA A 48 6.81 3.11 14.34
N THR A 49 7.51 3.34 13.23
CA THR A 49 8.81 4.05 13.17
C THR A 49 8.73 5.35 12.35
N SER A 50 7.60 6.06 12.43
CA SER A 50 7.23 7.04 11.41
C SER A 50 7.79 8.45 11.62
N SER A 51 8.99 8.67 11.05
CA SER A 51 9.40 9.97 10.49
C SER A 51 9.82 9.90 9.00
N ASP A 52 10.17 8.72 8.47
CA ASP A 52 10.79 8.58 7.12
C ASP A 52 9.89 7.94 6.05
N ASN A 53 8.58 7.83 6.29
CA ASN A 53 7.71 6.94 5.51
C ASN A 53 7.41 7.44 4.09
N GLU A 54 7.38 8.75 3.84
CA GLU A 54 7.05 9.30 2.52
C GLU A 54 8.22 9.18 1.52
N ALA A 55 9.45 9.39 1.97
CA ALA A 55 10.64 9.23 1.13
C ALA A 55 10.94 7.75 0.82
N ASN A 56 10.67 6.85 1.77
CA ASN A 56 10.80 5.41 1.52
C ASN A 56 9.73 4.88 0.57
N ALA A 57 8.50 5.42 0.62
CA ALA A 57 7.44 5.02 -0.30
C ALA A 57 7.80 5.39 -1.75
N SER A 58 8.28 6.62 -2.01
CA SER A 58 8.66 7.03 -3.36
C SER A 58 9.82 6.20 -3.94
N SER A 59 10.80 5.82 -3.13
CA SER A 59 11.88 4.92 -3.55
C SER A 59 11.37 3.54 -3.94
N GLN A 60 10.48 2.94 -3.12
CA GLN A 60 9.89 1.63 -3.41
C GLN A 60 9.04 1.65 -4.69
N TYR A 61 8.28 2.74 -4.93
CA TYR A 61 7.53 2.88 -6.17
C TYR A 61 8.45 2.94 -7.40
N ALA A 62 9.58 3.67 -7.32
CA ALA A 62 10.54 3.73 -8.41
C ALA A 62 11.19 2.37 -8.71
N GLU A 63 11.53 1.60 -7.68
CA GLU A 63 12.06 0.24 -7.82
C GLU A 63 11.03 -0.70 -8.48
N LEU A 64 9.77 -0.66 -8.03
CA LEU A 64 8.69 -1.45 -8.62
C LEU A 64 8.42 -1.06 -10.08
N GLU A 65 8.43 0.23 -10.41
CA GLU A 65 8.27 0.69 -11.79
C GLU A 65 9.39 0.16 -12.70
N GLN A 66 10.63 0.16 -12.21
CA GLN A 66 11.77 -0.40 -12.93
C GLN A 66 11.64 -1.92 -13.12
N GLU A 67 11.22 -2.65 -12.08
CA GLU A 67 10.99 -4.10 -12.17
C GLU A 67 9.87 -4.44 -13.17
N VAL A 68 8.76 -3.70 -13.14
CA VAL A 68 7.65 -3.88 -14.09
C VAL A 68 8.10 -3.59 -15.53
N ALA A 69 8.95 -2.60 -15.74
CA ALA A 69 9.49 -2.30 -17.07
C ALA A 69 10.35 -3.48 -17.59
N ALA A 70 11.25 -4.01 -16.75
CA ALA A 70 12.10 -5.15 -17.09
C ALA A 70 11.27 -6.41 -17.40
N LEU A 71 10.29 -6.73 -16.54
CA LEU A 71 9.39 -7.88 -16.76
C LEU A 71 8.57 -7.74 -18.05
N ARG A 72 8.14 -6.53 -18.40
CA ARG A 72 7.42 -6.28 -19.65
C ARG A 72 8.30 -6.50 -20.88
N GLU A 73 9.57 -6.12 -20.81
CA GLU A 73 10.55 -6.38 -21.87
C GLU A 73 10.78 -7.89 -22.04
N GLU A 74 11.03 -8.61 -20.94
CA GLU A 74 11.20 -10.07 -20.98
C GLU A 74 9.97 -10.78 -21.56
N VAL A 75 8.76 -10.36 -21.16
CA VAL A 75 7.51 -10.90 -21.73
C VAL A 75 7.41 -10.63 -23.24
N ALA A 76 7.86 -9.46 -23.72
CA ALA A 76 7.84 -9.15 -25.14
C ALA A 76 8.83 -10.04 -25.93
N GLU A 77 10.03 -10.25 -25.41
CA GLU A 77 11.02 -11.15 -26.01
C GLU A 77 10.53 -12.59 -26.07
N LEU A 78 9.98 -13.10 -24.96
CA LEU A 78 9.42 -14.45 -24.90
C LEU A 78 8.28 -14.64 -25.90
N ARG A 79 7.38 -13.65 -26.03
CA ARG A 79 6.30 -13.68 -27.03
C ARG A 79 6.84 -13.74 -28.45
N ALA A 80 7.83 -12.93 -28.79
CA ALA A 80 8.44 -12.92 -30.11
C ALA A 80 9.13 -14.26 -30.44
N LEU A 81 9.76 -14.91 -29.46
CA LEU A 81 10.37 -16.23 -29.62
C LEU A 81 9.30 -17.32 -29.86
N ILE A 82 8.20 -17.28 -29.12
CA ILE A 82 7.07 -18.19 -29.31
C ILE A 82 6.47 -18.02 -30.70
N GLU A 83 6.21 -16.78 -31.14
CA GLU A 83 5.67 -16.49 -32.47
C GLU A 83 6.59 -17.00 -33.58
N ARG A 84 7.91 -16.85 -33.42
CA ARG A 84 8.91 -17.38 -34.37
C ARG A 84 8.90 -18.91 -34.45
N HIS A 85 8.55 -19.62 -33.37
CA HIS A 85 8.56 -21.08 -33.33
C HIS A 85 7.21 -21.71 -33.68
N LEU A 86 6.12 -20.93 -33.67
CA LEU A 86 4.78 -21.36 -34.05
C LEU A 86 4.37 -20.96 -35.48
N GLY A 87 5.15 -20.11 -36.15
CA GLY A 87 5.04 -19.80 -37.59
C GLY A 87 5.94 -20.70 -38.44
#